data_AF-A0A834WEL3-F1
#
_entry.id   AF-A0A834WEL3-F1
#
_cell.length_a   1.000
_cell.length_b   1.000
_cell.length_c   1.000
_cell.angle_alpha   90.00
_cell.angle_beta   90.00
_cell.angle_gamma   90.00
#
_symmetry.space_group_name_H-M   'P 1'
#
loop_
_entity.id
_entity.type
_entity.pdbx_description
1 polymer ?
#
loop_
_entity_poly.entity_id
_entity_poly.type
_entity_poly.pdbx_seq_one_letter_code
_entity_poly.pdbx_strand_id
1 'polypeptide(L)'
;MVLGFGLSVLIGLKATMLFLCFAYLRSLGFMLLSVPFLYASLVSLLISIASHPSINLPMLLGKNPDGSFPIWSLIMFSPYLYFVRIFSALRRMRSGEPPYTEISEGIYVGGWPSSPDKLPPGDPAIIDCTCELPRKSEFSGMAYRCIPTWDTRSPQAAEIESAIKWALRKRELNKPIFIHCAYGKLLELNAKSRGVLFTFLTSVGICSSLLLILGMTIASEVKFCFPCKVEMQTFIGHGRSVAVMCALLVALGIAEDWKNAEKLIKQKRPYIRMNSLHREVLEEWSKHRLSVPKKKGEMARSDSSSQ
;
A
#
# COMPACT_ATOMS: atom_id res chain seq x y z
N MET A 1 -4.53 7.95 23.55
CA MET A 1 -4.43 6.74 22.72
C MET A 1 -5.16 7.03 21.41
N VAL A 2 -4.45 7.45 20.36
CA VAL A 2 -5.09 7.74 19.06
C VAL A 2 -5.45 6.40 18.46
N LEU A 3 -6.74 6.03 18.51
CA LEU A 3 -7.28 4.89 17.80
C LEU A 3 -7.23 5.21 16.30
N GLY A 4 -6.04 5.10 15.70
CA GLY A 4 -5.90 5.19 14.27
C GLY A 4 -6.70 4.05 13.67
N PHE A 5 -7.80 4.35 12.98
CA PHE A 5 -8.58 3.35 12.24
C PHE A 5 -7.69 2.74 11.16
N GLY A 6 -6.98 1.66 11.52
CA GLY A 6 -6.09 0.93 10.64
C GLY A 6 -6.85 0.05 9.65
N LEU A 7 -6.12 -0.52 8.68
CA LEU A 7 -6.68 -1.46 7.69
C LEU A 7 -7.53 -2.55 8.35
N SER A 8 -7.07 -3.10 9.47
CA SER A 8 -7.78 -4.16 10.22
C SER A 8 -9.19 -3.75 10.62
N VAL A 9 -9.38 -2.55 11.19
CA VAL A 9 -10.71 -2.10 11.64
C VAL A 9 -11.66 -1.88 10.46
N LEU A 10 -11.18 -1.24 9.38
CA LEU A 10 -11.98 -1.00 8.19
C LEU A 10 -12.42 -2.31 7.51
N ILE A 11 -11.50 -3.27 7.41
CA ILE A 11 -11.80 -4.58 6.83
C ILE A 11 -12.68 -5.41 7.78
N GLY A 12 -12.52 -5.28 9.10
CA GLY A 12 -13.39 -5.89 10.10
C GLY A 12 -14.83 -5.38 10.01
N LEU A 13 -15.03 -4.06 9.89
CA LEU A 13 -16.36 -3.48 9.68
C LEU A 13 -17.00 -3.98 8.38
N LYS A 14 -16.21 -4.06 7.29
CA LYS A 14 -16.65 -4.65 6.02
C LYS A 14 -17.07 -6.11 6.21
N ALA A 15 -16.32 -6.91 6.97
CA ALA A 15 -16.65 -8.30 7.25
C ALA A 15 -18.01 -8.42 7.96
N THR A 16 -18.25 -7.59 8.97
CA THR A 16 -19.53 -7.53 9.70
C THR A 16 -20.69 -7.16 8.79
N MET A 17 -20.55 -6.11 7.96
CA MET A 17 -21.61 -5.70 7.03
C MET A 17 -21.95 -6.79 6.01
N LEU A 18 -20.95 -7.47 5.47
CA LEU A 18 -21.15 -8.60 4.55
C LEU A 18 -21.86 -9.78 5.24
N PHE A 19 -21.53 -10.04 6.51
CA PHE A 19 -22.20 -11.09 7.30
C PHE A 19 -23.68 -10.75 7.54
N LEU A 20 -23.99 -9.49 7.86
CA LEU A 20 -25.37 -9.03 8.03
C LEU A 20 -26.17 -9.14 6.71
N CYS A 21 -25.55 -8.79 5.57
CA CYS A 21 -26.16 -8.98 4.25
C CYS A 21 -26.44 -10.47 3.98
N PHE A 22 -25.50 -11.35 4.31
CA PHE A 22 -25.70 -12.81 4.22
C PHE A 22 -26.89 -13.26 5.07
N ALA A 23 -26.95 -12.89 6.35
CA ALA A 23 -28.02 -13.27 7.27
C ALA A 23 -29.39 -12.80 6.77
N TYR A 24 -29.46 -11.57 6.24
CA TYR A 24 -30.68 -11.00 5.69
C TYR A 24 -31.16 -11.71 4.40
N LEU A 25 -30.26 -11.94 3.44
CA LEU A 25 -30.60 -12.68 2.22
C LEU A 25 -31.03 -14.12 2.54
N ARG A 26 -30.40 -14.72 3.55
CA ARG A 26 -30.76 -16.06 4.04
C ARG A 26 -32.16 -16.07 4.66
N SER A 27 -32.54 -15.05 5.43
CA SER A 27 -33.90 -14.95 6.01
C SER A 27 -34.99 -14.73 4.95
N LEU A 28 -34.66 -14.14 3.81
CA LEU A 28 -35.56 -13.99 2.66
C LEU A 28 -35.68 -15.27 1.79
N GLY A 29 -34.96 -16.34 2.14
CA GLY A 29 -34.98 -17.61 1.39
C GLY A 29 -33.98 -17.71 0.23
N PHE A 30 -33.15 -16.69 -0.02
CA PHE A 30 -32.17 -16.68 -1.12
C PHE A 30 -30.88 -17.42 -0.77
N MET A 31 -30.94 -18.76 -0.67
CA MET A 31 -29.80 -19.61 -0.28
C MET A 31 -28.56 -19.38 -1.15
N LEU A 32 -28.65 -19.60 -2.47
CA LEU A 32 -27.50 -19.58 -3.37
C LEU A 32 -26.86 -18.18 -3.48
N LEU A 33 -27.70 -17.13 -3.55
CA LEU A 33 -27.23 -15.74 -3.66
C LEU A 33 -26.53 -15.25 -2.39
N SER A 34 -26.84 -15.84 -1.22
CA SER A 34 -26.23 -15.45 0.06
C SER A 34 -24.79 -15.98 0.24
N VAL A 35 -24.42 -17.10 -0.39
CA VAL A 35 -23.12 -17.77 -0.20
C VAL A 35 -21.91 -16.88 -0.52
N PRO A 36 -21.88 -16.10 -1.62
CA PRO A 36 -20.76 -15.20 -1.91
C PRO A 36 -20.54 -14.12 -0.83
N PHE A 37 -21.60 -13.66 -0.15
CA PHE A 37 -21.49 -12.68 0.94
C PHE A 37 -20.85 -13.30 2.18
N LEU A 38 -21.23 -14.54 2.53
CA LEU A 38 -20.57 -15.27 3.61
C LEU A 38 -19.10 -15.50 3.28
N TYR A 39 -18.79 -15.95 2.06
CA TYR A 39 -17.41 -16.15 1.62
C TYR A 39 -16.57 -14.87 1.71
N ALA A 40 -17.07 -13.77 1.16
CA ALA A 40 -16.40 -12.47 1.23
C ALA A 40 -16.26 -11.95 2.67
N SER A 41 -17.24 -12.23 3.54
CA SER A 41 -17.19 -11.88 4.97
C SER A 41 -16.09 -12.64 5.70
N LEU A 42 -16.03 -13.97 5.55
CA LEU A 42 -15.01 -14.80 6.19
C LEU A 42 -13.60 -14.44 5.73
N VAL A 43 -13.41 -14.23 4.43
CA VAL A 43 -12.14 -13.75 3.87
C VAL A 43 -11.78 -12.38 4.45
N SER A 44 -12.72 -11.45 4.52
CA SER A 44 -12.46 -10.12 5.10
C SER A 44 -12.11 -10.22 6.59
N LEU A 45 -12.79 -11.06 7.37
CA LEU A 45 -12.47 -11.28 8.77
C LEU A 45 -11.04 -11.81 8.95
N LEU A 46 -10.64 -12.80 8.14
CA LEU A 46 -9.28 -13.34 8.17
C LEU A 46 -8.23 -12.26 7.86
N ILE A 47 -8.46 -11.43 6.85
CA ILE A 47 -7.57 -10.31 6.50
C ILE A 47 -7.53 -9.25 7.61
N SER A 48 -8.66 -8.98 8.26
CA SER A 48 -8.73 -8.06 9.41
C SER A 48 -7.81 -8.54 10.55
N ILE A 49 -7.90 -9.82 10.90
CA ILE A 49 -7.07 -10.45 11.93
C ILE A 49 -5.59 -10.41 11.52
N ALA A 50 -5.26 -10.85 10.30
CA ALA A 50 -3.87 -10.91 9.83
C ALA A 50 -3.20 -9.54 9.67
N SER A 51 -3.97 -8.48 9.39
CA SER A 51 -3.46 -7.10 9.29
C SER A 51 -3.43 -6.34 10.62
N HIS A 52 -3.92 -6.95 11.71
CA HIS A 52 -3.88 -6.38 13.05
C HIS A 52 -2.44 -6.10 13.51
N PRO A 53 -2.14 -5.00 14.24
CA PRO A 53 -0.76 -4.63 14.59
C PRO A 53 0.00 -5.71 15.35
N SER A 54 -0.68 -6.46 16.22
CA SER A 54 -0.06 -7.50 17.03
C SER A 54 0.23 -8.80 16.27
N ILE A 55 -0.43 -9.02 15.13
CA ILE A 55 -0.27 -10.25 14.33
C ILE A 55 0.60 -9.96 13.11
N ASN A 56 0.27 -8.91 12.37
CA ASN A 56 1.02 -8.38 11.23
C ASN A 56 1.62 -9.47 10.32
N LEU A 57 0.77 -10.28 9.68
CA LEU A 57 1.17 -11.41 8.84
C LEU A 57 0.94 -11.11 7.34
N PRO A 58 1.80 -10.32 6.68
CA PRO A 58 1.63 -9.97 5.26
C PRO A 58 1.83 -11.16 4.32
N MET A 59 2.43 -12.25 4.81
CA MET A 59 2.61 -13.52 4.09
C MET A 59 1.29 -14.27 3.84
N LEU A 60 0.20 -13.92 4.53
CA LEU A 60 -1.06 -14.65 4.45
C LEU A 60 -1.55 -14.84 3.01
N LEU A 61 -1.39 -13.82 2.17
CA LEU A 61 -1.84 -13.86 0.77
C LEU A 61 -0.93 -14.69 -0.13
N GLY A 62 0.12 -15.35 0.39
CA GLY A 62 0.96 -16.27 -0.37
C GLY A 62 1.67 -15.65 -1.57
N LYS A 63 1.89 -14.33 -1.56
CA LYS A 63 2.53 -13.62 -2.66
C LYS A 63 4.00 -14.00 -2.75
N ASN A 64 4.44 -14.42 -3.92
CA ASN A 64 5.80 -14.86 -4.17
C ASN A 64 6.77 -13.66 -4.18
N PRO A 65 8.08 -13.88 -3.94
CA PRO A 65 9.10 -12.83 -4.01
C PRO A 65 9.21 -12.15 -5.38
N ASP A 66 8.77 -12.82 -6.46
CA ASP A 66 8.68 -12.27 -7.82
C ASP A 66 7.39 -11.45 -8.05
N GLY A 67 6.54 -11.31 -7.03
CA GLY A 67 5.27 -10.59 -7.09
C GLY A 67 4.11 -11.37 -7.70
N SER A 68 4.31 -12.61 -8.15
CA SER A 68 3.23 -13.46 -8.63
C SER A 68 2.37 -14.01 -7.48
N PHE A 69 1.13 -14.38 -7.80
CA PHE A 69 0.24 -15.06 -6.86
C PHE A 69 0.02 -16.50 -7.32
N PRO A 70 0.13 -17.48 -6.41
CA PRO A 70 -0.26 -18.84 -6.72
C PRO A 70 -1.78 -18.93 -6.92
N ILE A 71 -2.21 -19.88 -7.75
CA ILE A 71 -3.63 -20.05 -8.12
C ILE A 71 -4.51 -20.25 -6.89
N TRP A 72 -4.06 -21.03 -5.90
CA TRP A 72 -4.81 -21.26 -4.67
C TRP A 72 -5.10 -19.95 -3.92
N SER A 73 -4.14 -19.01 -3.89
CA SER A 73 -4.35 -17.71 -3.24
C SER A 73 -5.31 -16.85 -4.02
N LEU A 74 -5.24 -16.87 -5.35
CA LEU A 74 -6.16 -16.11 -6.19
C LEU A 74 -7.60 -16.58 -5.99
N ILE A 75 -7.82 -17.89 -5.83
CA ILE A 75 -9.14 -18.45 -5.56
C ILE A 75 -9.60 -18.07 -4.16
N MET A 76 -8.81 -18.41 -3.12
CA MET A 76 -9.16 -18.26 -1.70
C MET A 76 -9.31 -16.80 -1.25
N PHE A 77 -8.50 -15.90 -1.78
CA PHE A 77 -8.53 -14.48 -1.42
C PHE A 77 -9.18 -13.61 -2.50
N SER A 78 -9.84 -14.22 -3.49
CA SER A 78 -10.45 -13.51 -4.63
C SER A 78 -11.30 -12.31 -4.20
N PRO A 79 -12.20 -12.39 -3.19
CA PRO A 79 -13.06 -11.25 -2.85
C PRO A 79 -12.28 -10.04 -2.36
N TYR A 80 -11.15 -10.27 -1.67
CA TYR A 80 -10.28 -9.21 -1.18
C TYR A 80 -9.36 -8.68 -2.30
N LEU A 81 -8.72 -9.57 -3.05
CA LEU A 81 -7.78 -9.18 -4.12
C LEU A 81 -8.47 -8.40 -5.24
N TYR A 82 -9.66 -8.83 -5.68
CA TYR A 82 -10.43 -8.07 -6.67
C TYR A 82 -10.90 -6.73 -6.12
N PHE A 83 -11.36 -6.69 -4.86
CA PHE A 83 -11.77 -5.45 -4.21
C PHE A 83 -10.65 -4.42 -4.20
N VAL A 84 -9.44 -4.81 -3.78
CA VAL A 84 -8.29 -3.90 -3.75
C VAL A 84 -7.91 -3.43 -5.16
N ARG A 85 -7.94 -4.32 -6.16
CA ARG A 85 -7.63 -3.96 -7.56
C ARG A 85 -8.62 -2.94 -8.11
N ILE A 86 -9.92 -3.17 -7.92
CA ILE A 86 -10.98 -2.26 -8.35
C ILE A 86 -10.83 -0.92 -7.62
N PHE A 87 -10.65 -0.95 -6.30
CA PHE A 87 -10.46 0.27 -5.51
C PHE A 87 -9.22 1.06 -5.94
N SER A 88 -8.11 0.38 -6.24
CA SER A 88 -6.89 0.98 -6.78
C SER A 88 -7.09 1.58 -8.17
N ALA A 89 -7.83 0.91 -9.06
CA ALA A 89 -8.18 1.44 -10.38
C ALA A 89 -9.05 2.70 -10.28
N LEU A 90 -10.15 2.64 -9.51
CA LEU A 90 -11.06 3.78 -9.31
C LEU A 90 -10.36 4.97 -8.67
N ARG A 91 -9.49 4.73 -7.69
CA ARG A 91 -8.71 5.79 -7.06
C ARG A 91 -7.73 6.44 -8.02
N ARG A 92 -7.06 5.66 -8.88
CA ARG A 92 -6.19 6.20 -9.94
C ARG A 92 -6.97 7.11 -10.88
N MET A 93 -8.11 6.65 -11.38
CA MET A 93 -8.97 7.42 -12.30
C MET A 93 -9.37 8.78 -11.72
N ARG A 94 -9.56 8.88 -10.40
CA ARG A 94 -9.92 10.13 -9.72
C ARG A 94 -8.73 11.00 -9.29
N SER A 95 -7.53 10.42 -9.16
CA SER A 95 -6.39 11.09 -8.53
C SER A 95 -5.63 12.05 -9.44
N GLY A 96 -5.57 11.77 -10.75
CA GLY A 96 -4.81 12.55 -11.73
C GLY A 96 -3.29 12.59 -11.50
N GLU A 97 -2.74 11.77 -10.58
CA GLU A 97 -1.30 11.79 -10.29
C GLU A 97 -0.48 10.99 -11.30
N PRO A 98 0.78 11.42 -11.54
CA PRO A 98 1.67 10.68 -12.41
C PRO A 98 1.91 9.27 -11.81
N PRO A 99 1.90 8.22 -12.66
CA PRO A 99 2.08 6.83 -12.22
C PRO A 99 3.36 6.63 -11.40
N TYR A 100 4.42 7.33 -11.79
CA TYR A 100 5.72 7.37 -11.13
C TYR A 100 6.33 8.77 -11.21
N THR A 101 7.31 9.04 -10.36
CA THR A 101 8.08 10.29 -10.36
C THR A 101 9.55 9.97 -10.16
N GLU A 102 10.42 10.61 -10.93
CA GLU A 102 11.86 10.48 -10.79
C GLU A 102 12.36 11.34 -9.64
N ILE A 103 12.91 10.70 -8.61
CA ILE A 103 13.41 11.37 -7.41
C ILE A 103 14.87 11.79 -7.58
N SER A 104 15.67 10.94 -8.18
CA SER A 104 17.05 11.19 -8.58
C SER A 104 17.33 10.40 -9.86
N GLU A 105 18.48 10.61 -10.50
CA GLU A 105 18.82 10.03 -11.80
C GLU A 105 18.64 8.51 -11.82
N GLY A 106 17.65 8.04 -12.59
CA GLY A 106 17.29 6.63 -12.72
C GLY A 106 16.67 6.01 -11.46
N ILE A 107 16.10 6.81 -10.56
CA ILE A 107 15.46 6.37 -9.32
C ILE A 107 14.04 6.91 -9.25
N TYR A 108 13.07 5.99 -9.34
CA TYR A 108 11.67 6.30 -9.49
C TYR A 108 10.85 5.78 -8.29
N VAL A 109 9.86 6.56 -7.86
CA VAL A 109 8.85 6.14 -6.88
C VAL A 109 7.45 6.32 -7.45
N GLY A 110 6.54 5.39 -7.17
CA GLY A 110 5.19 5.46 -7.73
C GLY A 110 4.16 4.53 -7.11
N GLY A 111 3.00 4.49 -7.78
CA GLY A 111 1.95 3.52 -7.50
C GLY A 111 2.12 2.24 -8.32
N TRP A 112 1.31 1.23 -8.01
CA TRP A 112 1.35 -0.06 -8.70
C TRP A 112 1.17 0.10 -10.21
N PRO A 113 2.13 -0.38 -11.04
CA PRO A 113 2.06 -0.28 -12.49
C PRO A 113 0.98 -1.22 -13.01
N SER A 114 -0.19 -0.68 -13.33
CA SER A 114 -1.31 -1.49 -13.84
C SER A 114 -1.11 -1.97 -15.28
N SER A 115 -0.16 -1.37 -15.99
CA SER A 115 0.06 -1.50 -17.42
C SER A 115 1.50 -1.03 -17.79
N PRO A 116 2.07 -1.48 -18.92
CA PRO A 116 3.46 -1.16 -19.29
C PRO A 116 3.76 0.32 -19.51
N ASP A 117 2.78 1.12 -19.96
CA ASP A 117 2.86 2.59 -20.09
C ASP A 117 3.08 3.30 -18.75
N LYS A 118 2.87 2.60 -17.63
CA LYS A 118 3.03 3.13 -16.26
C LYS A 118 4.32 2.67 -15.61
N LEU A 119 5.23 2.05 -16.37
CA LEU A 119 6.58 1.77 -15.92
C LEU A 119 7.53 2.91 -16.30
N PRO A 120 8.51 3.22 -15.45
CA PRO A 120 9.63 4.06 -15.84
C PRO A 120 10.40 3.46 -17.04
N PRO A 121 11.06 4.31 -17.84
CA PRO A 121 11.88 3.86 -18.95
C PRO A 121 13.12 3.08 -18.49
N GLY A 122 13.72 2.32 -19.41
CA GLY A 122 15.04 1.70 -19.20
C GLY A 122 15.07 0.37 -18.46
N ASP A 123 14.00 -0.45 -18.54
CA ASP A 123 13.91 -1.77 -17.88
C ASP A 123 14.28 -1.73 -16.38
N PRO A 124 13.49 -1.00 -15.57
CA PRO A 124 13.82 -0.77 -14.18
C PRO A 124 13.79 -2.05 -13.36
N ALA A 125 14.68 -2.16 -12.37
CA ALA A 125 14.55 -3.13 -11.31
C ALA A 125 13.47 -2.67 -10.31
N ILE A 126 12.45 -3.51 -10.13
CA ILE A 126 11.22 -3.16 -9.42
C ILE A 126 11.25 -3.68 -8.00
N ILE A 127 11.03 -2.79 -7.03
CA ILE A 127 10.76 -3.12 -5.64
C ILE A 127 9.27 -2.89 -5.37
N ASP A 128 8.56 -3.96 -5.07
CA ASP A 128 7.14 -3.94 -4.77
C ASP A 128 6.91 -4.01 -3.27
N CYS A 129 6.30 -2.97 -2.69
CA CYS A 129 6.01 -2.91 -1.26
C CYS A 129 4.58 -3.37 -0.91
N THR A 130 3.89 -4.07 -1.81
CA THR A 130 2.50 -4.52 -1.63
C THR A 130 2.42 -6.00 -1.34
N CYS A 131 1.57 -6.41 -0.41
CA CYS A 131 1.20 -7.82 -0.26
C CYS A 131 -0.05 -8.16 -1.09
N GLU A 132 -0.78 -7.14 -1.55
CA GLU A 132 -2.15 -7.26 -2.05
C GLU A 132 -2.33 -7.10 -3.57
N LEU A 133 -1.36 -6.51 -4.28
CA LEU A 133 -1.44 -6.29 -5.73
C LEU A 133 -0.51 -7.25 -6.49
N PRO A 134 -0.95 -7.90 -7.58
CA PRO A 134 -0.12 -8.86 -8.31
C PRO A 134 0.88 -8.16 -9.22
N ARG A 135 2.04 -8.77 -9.47
CA ARG A 135 2.83 -8.47 -10.66
C ARG A 135 2.01 -8.83 -11.91
N LYS A 136 2.05 -7.96 -12.91
CA LYS A 136 1.45 -8.22 -14.22
C LYS A 136 2.31 -9.20 -15.03
N SER A 137 1.67 -10.05 -15.83
CA SER A 137 2.33 -11.02 -16.72
C SER A 137 3.30 -10.36 -17.70
N GLU A 138 2.98 -9.13 -18.10
CA GLU A 138 3.73 -8.27 -19.01
C GLU A 138 5.09 -7.87 -18.43
N PHE A 139 5.28 -8.02 -17.11
CA PHE A 139 6.54 -7.75 -16.41
C PHE A 139 7.29 -9.05 -16.08
N SER A 140 6.91 -10.17 -16.69
CA SER A 140 7.61 -11.45 -16.52
C SER A 140 9.02 -11.36 -17.10
N GLY A 141 10.01 -11.80 -16.32
CA GLY A 141 11.43 -11.72 -16.69
C GLY A 141 12.14 -10.42 -16.27
N MET A 142 11.41 -9.39 -15.83
CA MET A 142 12.04 -8.19 -15.25
C MET A 142 12.66 -8.48 -13.89
N ALA A 143 13.67 -7.69 -13.51
CA ALA A 143 14.24 -7.76 -12.17
C ALA A 143 13.19 -7.29 -11.15
N TYR A 144 12.62 -8.22 -10.39
CA TYR A 144 11.51 -7.94 -9.47
C TYR A 144 11.81 -8.44 -8.06
N ARG A 145 11.52 -7.62 -7.05
CA ARG A 145 11.64 -7.97 -5.64
C ARG A 145 10.43 -7.47 -4.85
N CYS A 146 9.63 -8.39 -4.36
CA CYS A 146 8.51 -8.08 -3.47
C CYS A 146 8.95 -8.07 -2.00
N ILE A 147 8.56 -7.02 -1.29
CA ILE A 147 8.56 -6.88 0.17
C ILE A 147 7.11 -6.74 0.62
N PRO A 148 6.38 -7.85 0.77
CA PRO A 148 4.96 -7.81 1.03
C PRO A 148 4.69 -7.15 2.38
N THR A 149 3.95 -6.05 2.35
CA THR A 149 3.62 -5.26 3.53
C THR A 149 2.15 -4.88 3.45
N TRP A 150 1.39 -5.00 4.54
CA TRP A 150 0.01 -4.52 4.58
C TRP A 150 -0.08 -3.02 4.39
N ASP A 151 -1.14 -2.55 3.75
CA ASP A 151 -1.42 -1.12 3.72
C ASP A 151 -1.64 -0.60 5.16
N THR A 152 -1.12 0.60 5.47
CA THR A 152 -0.96 1.17 6.84
C THR A 152 0.16 0.58 7.71
N ARG A 153 0.84 -0.48 7.30
CA ARG A 153 2.03 -1.04 7.97
C ARG A 153 3.33 -0.59 7.29
N SER A 154 4.45 -0.83 7.96
CA SER A 154 5.80 -0.62 7.42
C SER A 154 6.47 -1.98 7.18
N PRO A 155 7.29 -2.14 6.12
CA PRO A 155 8.22 -3.27 6.03
C PRO A 155 9.19 -3.24 7.22
N GLN A 156 9.77 -4.36 7.60
CA GLN A 156 10.74 -4.44 8.69
C GLN A 156 12.11 -3.86 8.28
N ALA A 157 12.91 -3.39 9.25
CA ALA A 157 14.23 -2.81 8.98
C ALA A 157 15.16 -3.78 8.19
N ALA A 158 15.13 -5.08 8.53
CA ALA A 158 15.89 -6.10 7.83
C ALA A 158 15.44 -6.32 6.38
N GLU A 159 14.13 -6.24 6.11
CA GLU A 159 13.57 -6.36 4.77
C GLU A 159 13.93 -5.15 3.90
N ILE A 160 13.87 -3.94 4.49
CA ILE A 160 14.33 -2.70 3.87
C ILE A 160 15.81 -2.84 3.48
N GLU A 161 16.66 -3.27 4.42
CA GLU A 161 18.09 -3.44 4.17
C GLU A 161 18.36 -4.48 3.07
N SER A 162 17.67 -5.63 3.11
CA SER A 162 17.80 -6.66 2.07
C SER A 162 17.40 -6.13 0.69
N ALA A 163 16.35 -5.33 0.60
CA ALA A 163 15.88 -4.78 -0.66
C ALA A 163 16.80 -3.69 -1.20
N ILE A 164 17.35 -2.85 -0.32
CA ILE A 164 18.35 -1.83 -0.69
C ILE A 164 19.59 -2.51 -1.22
N LYS A 165 20.16 -3.50 -0.50
CA LYS A 165 21.33 -4.24 -0.99
C LYS A 165 21.08 -4.86 -2.36
N TRP A 166 19.88 -5.39 -2.59
CA TRP A 166 19.48 -5.90 -3.91
C TRP A 166 19.40 -4.78 -4.95
N ALA A 167 18.82 -3.64 -4.63
CA ALA A 167 18.69 -2.48 -5.52
C ALA A 167 20.06 -1.89 -5.89
N LEU A 168 20.98 -1.77 -4.93
CA LEU A 168 22.34 -1.30 -5.16
C LEU A 168 23.08 -2.19 -6.17
N ARG A 169 22.99 -3.52 -6.04
CA ARG A 169 23.55 -4.45 -7.04
C ARG A 169 22.93 -4.30 -8.42
N LYS A 170 21.65 -3.94 -8.50
CA LYS A 170 21.00 -3.67 -9.80
C LYS A 170 21.45 -2.33 -10.39
N ARG A 171 21.72 -1.33 -9.55
CA ARG A 171 22.31 -0.05 -9.97
C ARG A 171 23.71 -0.20 -10.51
N GLU A 172 24.54 -1.07 -9.93
CA GLU A 172 25.87 -1.40 -10.46
C GLU A 172 25.82 -1.97 -11.89
N LEU A 173 24.68 -2.58 -12.28
CA LEU A 173 24.41 -3.05 -13.64
C LEU A 173 23.76 -1.98 -14.53
N ASN A 174 23.85 -0.71 -14.16
CA ASN A 174 23.21 0.43 -14.84
C ASN A 174 21.69 0.30 -15.01
N LYS A 175 21.02 -0.50 -14.17
CA LYS A 175 19.55 -0.57 -14.19
C LYS A 175 18.92 0.55 -13.36
N PRO A 176 17.90 1.26 -13.89
CA PRO A 176 17.08 2.16 -13.08
C PRO A 176 16.37 1.40 -11.97
N ILE A 177 16.04 2.07 -10.86
CA ILE A 177 15.29 1.48 -9.75
C ILE A 177 13.89 2.08 -9.70
N PHE A 178 12.89 1.22 -9.60
CA PHE A 178 11.51 1.64 -9.40
C PHE A 178 10.94 1.05 -8.12
N ILE A 179 10.55 1.90 -7.17
CA ILE A 179 9.93 1.47 -5.92
C ILE A 179 8.45 1.86 -5.96
N HIS A 180 7.57 0.87 -5.83
CA HIS A 180 6.14 1.13 -5.84
C HIS A 180 5.39 0.63 -4.62
N CYS A 181 4.29 1.30 -4.32
CA CYS A 181 3.28 0.91 -3.35
C CYS A 181 1.93 0.77 -4.06
N ALA A 182 0.84 0.66 -3.32
CA ALA A 182 -0.48 0.47 -3.90
C ALA A 182 -1.06 1.73 -4.58
N TYR A 183 -0.77 2.95 -4.08
CA TYR A 183 -1.43 4.16 -4.57
C TYR A 183 -0.49 5.35 -4.77
N GLY A 184 -0.87 6.20 -5.72
CA GLY A 184 -0.13 7.40 -6.12
C GLY A 184 -0.50 8.69 -5.40
N LYS A 185 -1.68 8.84 -4.75
CA LYS A 185 -2.13 10.10 -4.07
C LYS A 185 -2.86 9.89 -2.73
N LEU A 186 -2.67 10.75 -1.70
CA LEU A 186 -3.57 10.85 -0.54
C LEU A 186 -4.86 11.59 -0.97
N LEU A 187 -6.04 10.97 -0.87
CA LEU A 187 -7.29 11.71 -1.07
C LEU A 187 -7.59 12.49 0.21
N GLU A 188 -7.54 13.81 0.13
CA GLU A 188 -8.36 14.65 1.00
C GLU A 188 -9.80 14.50 0.51
N LEU A 189 -10.60 13.74 1.25
CA LEU A 189 -12.02 13.65 1.00
C LEU A 189 -12.68 14.95 1.43
N ASN A 190 -12.85 15.89 0.48
CA ASN A 190 -13.74 17.04 0.69
C ASN A 190 -15.15 16.55 1.05
N ALA A 191 -15.91 17.35 1.81
CA ALA A 191 -17.24 16.97 2.34
C ALA A 191 -18.21 16.43 1.27
N LYS A 192 -18.06 16.84 0.00
CA LYS A 192 -18.82 16.34 -1.17
C LYS A 192 -18.52 14.87 -1.52
N SER A 193 -17.34 14.37 -1.18
CA SER A 193 -16.89 12.98 -1.37
C SER A 193 -17.25 12.06 -0.21
N ARG A 194 -17.71 12.59 0.94
CA ARG A 194 -18.29 11.80 2.04
C ARG A 194 -19.55 11.06 1.57
N GLY A 195 -20.34 11.70 0.71
CA GLY A 195 -21.48 11.05 0.04
C GLY A 195 -21.04 9.85 -0.79
N VAL A 196 -19.90 9.90 -1.46
CA VAL A 196 -19.42 8.85 -2.38
C VAL A 196 -18.76 7.67 -1.67
N LEU A 197 -18.11 7.86 -0.50
CA LEU A 197 -17.68 6.73 0.33
C LEU A 197 -18.87 6.02 0.96
N PHE A 198 -19.91 6.77 1.31
CA PHE A 198 -21.22 6.21 1.66
C PHE A 198 -21.83 5.45 0.48
N THR A 199 -21.76 6.00 -0.75
CA THR A 199 -22.16 5.32 -1.98
C THR A 199 -21.28 4.11 -2.33
N PHE A 200 -20.01 4.09 -1.91
CA PHE A 200 -19.07 3.00 -2.17
C PHE A 200 -19.23 1.85 -1.18
N LEU A 201 -19.60 2.17 0.07
CA LEU A 201 -20.07 1.20 1.05
C LEU A 201 -21.44 0.64 0.66
N THR A 202 -22.32 1.43 0.03
CA THR A 202 -23.59 0.92 -0.52
C THR A 202 -23.41 0.19 -1.86
N SER A 203 -22.39 0.51 -2.67
CA SER A 203 -22.10 -0.19 -3.93
C SER A 203 -21.51 -1.60 -3.75
N VAL A 204 -21.27 -2.04 -2.51
CA VAL A 204 -21.00 -3.45 -2.16
C VAL A 204 -22.29 -4.29 -2.13
N GLY A 205 -23.38 -3.82 -2.73
CA GLY A 205 -24.58 -4.63 -2.99
C GLY A 205 -25.81 -4.27 -2.17
N ILE A 206 -25.86 -3.09 -1.55
CA ILE A 206 -27.13 -2.56 -1.07
C ILE A 206 -27.69 -1.72 -2.21
N CYS A 207 -28.42 -2.40 -3.10
CA CYS A 207 -29.32 -1.73 -4.02
C CYS A 207 -30.17 -0.75 -3.18
N SER A 208 -30.32 0.49 -3.64
CA SER A 208 -31.23 1.48 -3.04
C SER A 208 -32.61 0.88 -2.71
N SER A 209 -33.04 -0.11 -3.51
CA SER A 209 -34.24 -0.91 -3.34
C SER A 209 -34.28 -1.76 -2.06
N LEU A 210 -33.14 -2.21 -1.54
CA LEU A 210 -33.06 -3.00 -0.30
C LEU A 210 -33.33 -2.14 0.95
N LEU A 211 -32.94 -0.85 0.94
CA LEU A 211 -33.28 0.12 1.99
C LEU A 211 -34.78 0.44 2.01
N LEU A 212 -35.41 0.49 0.83
CA LEU A 212 -36.85 0.75 0.69
C LEU A 212 -37.72 -0.48 1.04
N ILE A 213 -37.26 -1.70 0.74
CA ILE A 213 -38.01 -2.95 1.02
C ILE A 213 -37.88 -3.38 2.49
N LEU A 214 -36.85 -2.92 3.21
CA LEU A 214 -36.62 -3.21 4.63
C LEU A 214 -37.70 -2.63 5.59
N GLY A 215 -38.71 -1.90 5.12
CA GLY A 215 -39.74 -1.30 5.99
C GLY A 215 -39.16 -0.36 7.05
N MET A 216 -37.88 -0.02 6.93
CA MET A 216 -37.22 0.99 7.74
C MET A 216 -37.56 2.32 7.09
N THR A 217 -38.75 2.82 7.40
CA THR A 217 -38.90 4.26 7.59
C THR A 217 -37.76 4.63 8.52
N ILE A 218 -36.71 5.24 7.98
CA ILE A 218 -35.75 5.98 8.79
C ILE A 218 -36.60 7.09 9.40
N ALA A 219 -37.22 6.79 10.55
CA ALA A 219 -37.48 7.80 11.53
C ALA A 219 -36.14 8.53 11.69
N SER A 220 -36.20 9.81 11.44
CA SER A 220 -35.14 10.78 11.20
C SER A 220 -34.12 10.94 12.34
N GLU A 221 -34.00 9.98 13.25
CA GLU A 221 -33.37 10.14 14.57
C GLU A 221 -32.69 8.84 15.05
N VAL A 222 -32.07 8.03 14.18
CA VAL A 222 -30.91 7.23 14.64
C VAL A 222 -29.70 8.17 14.61
N LYS A 223 -29.64 9.07 15.60
CA LYS A 223 -28.40 9.76 15.95
C LYS A 223 -27.42 8.70 16.46
N PHE A 224 -26.62 8.15 15.56
CA PHE A 224 -25.31 7.64 15.96
C PHE A 224 -24.56 8.83 16.56
N CYS A 225 -24.63 8.95 17.89
CA CYS A 225 -23.86 9.91 18.63
C CYS A 225 -22.39 9.47 18.56
N PHE A 226 -21.70 9.88 17.49
CA PHE A 226 -20.24 9.94 17.44
C PHE A 226 -19.86 11.39 17.81
N PRO A 227 -19.60 11.71 19.09
CA PRO A 227 -19.00 12.98 19.47
C PRO A 227 -17.50 12.88 19.22
N CYS A 228 -17.11 12.83 17.95
CA CYS A 228 -15.75 13.10 17.54
C CYS A 228 -15.77 13.41 16.06
N LYS A 229 -15.14 14.51 15.66
CA LYS A 229 -14.77 14.75 14.27
C LYS A 229 -13.99 13.51 13.78
N VAL A 230 -14.67 12.61 13.08
CA VAL A 230 -14.03 11.49 12.38
C VAL A 230 -13.39 12.09 11.14
N GLU A 231 -12.18 12.63 11.30
CA GLU A 231 -11.28 12.82 10.17
C GLU A 231 -10.85 11.43 9.70
N MET A 232 -11.64 10.89 8.78
CA MET A 232 -11.32 9.70 8.00
C MET A 232 -10.19 10.05 7.01
N GLN A 233 -9.06 10.53 7.54
CA GLN A 233 -7.86 10.79 6.75
C GLN A 233 -7.43 9.43 6.20
N THR A 234 -7.60 9.23 4.91
CA THR A 234 -7.39 7.94 4.28
C THR A 234 -5.88 7.69 4.19
N PHE A 235 -5.29 7.08 5.23
CA PHE A 235 -3.85 6.80 5.43
C PHE A 235 -3.22 5.82 4.41
N ILE A 236 -3.78 5.73 3.21
CA ILE A 236 -3.60 4.61 2.31
C ILE A 236 -2.66 5.02 1.18
N GLY A 237 -1.46 4.44 1.12
CA GLY A 237 -0.81 4.17 -0.16
C GLY A 237 0.58 4.66 -0.49
N HIS A 238 1.26 5.45 0.34
CA HIS A 238 2.63 5.94 0.03
C HIS A 238 3.69 5.51 1.03
N GLY A 239 3.32 5.38 2.29
CA GLY A 239 4.28 5.27 3.38
C GLY A 239 5.27 4.13 3.18
N ARG A 240 4.81 2.99 2.64
CA ARG A 240 5.63 1.80 2.41
C ARG A 240 6.76 2.06 1.41
N SER A 241 6.43 2.49 0.19
CA SER A 241 7.44 2.76 -0.85
C SER A 241 8.31 3.97 -0.51
N VAL A 242 7.75 4.98 0.15
CA VAL A 242 8.51 6.15 0.60
C VAL A 242 9.52 5.77 1.66
N ALA A 243 9.16 4.87 2.61
CA ALA A 243 10.12 4.39 3.61
C ALA A 243 11.31 3.69 2.96
N VAL A 244 11.05 2.74 2.04
CA VAL A 244 12.13 2.06 1.30
C VAL A 244 12.94 3.06 0.45
N MET A 245 12.28 4.02 -0.19
CA MET A 245 12.94 5.05 -0.99
C MET A 245 13.83 5.96 -0.13
N CYS A 246 13.38 6.40 1.04
CA CYS A 246 14.19 7.17 1.97
C CYS A 246 15.48 6.41 2.29
N ALA A 247 15.36 5.15 2.69
CA ALA A 247 16.51 4.33 3.04
C ALA A 247 17.45 4.10 1.83
N LEU A 248 16.92 3.91 0.62
CA LEU A 248 17.72 3.82 -0.61
C LEU A 248 18.50 5.11 -0.91
N LEU A 249 17.88 6.29 -0.79
CA LEU A 249 18.54 7.57 -1.03
C LEU A 249 19.70 7.81 -0.05
N VAL A 250 19.51 7.43 1.22
CA VAL A 250 20.58 7.52 2.22
C VAL A 250 21.66 6.46 1.95
N ALA A 251 21.29 5.27 1.47
CA ALA A 251 22.23 4.23 1.10
C ALA A 251 23.17 4.67 -0.04
N LEU A 252 22.62 5.37 -1.03
CA LEU A 252 23.33 5.95 -2.18
C LEU A 252 24.12 7.22 -1.86
N GLY A 253 23.98 7.79 -0.65
CA GLY A 253 24.64 9.04 -0.27
C GLY A 253 24.00 10.30 -0.88
N ILE A 254 22.81 10.19 -1.48
CA ILE A 254 22.04 11.32 -2.03
C ILE A 254 21.45 12.17 -0.90
N ALA A 255 21.12 11.54 0.23
CA ALA A 255 20.64 12.21 1.43
C ALA A 255 21.47 11.78 2.65
N GLU A 256 21.74 12.71 3.55
CA GLU A 256 22.51 12.46 4.77
C GLU A 256 21.77 11.54 5.75
N ASP A 257 20.46 11.77 5.90
CA ASP A 257 19.57 11.00 6.75
C ASP A 257 18.20 10.77 6.08
N TRP A 258 17.40 9.90 6.67
CA TRP A 258 16.10 9.54 6.11
C TRP A 258 15.10 10.71 6.16
N LYS A 259 15.32 11.72 7.02
CA LYS A 259 14.47 12.90 7.18
C LYS A 259 14.69 13.87 6.01
N ASN A 260 15.93 14.08 5.62
CA ASN A 260 16.33 14.84 4.43
C ASN A 260 15.89 14.11 3.16
N ALA A 261 15.98 12.78 3.13
CA ALA A 261 15.42 11.98 2.04
C ALA A 261 13.90 12.17 1.91
N GLU A 262 13.13 12.15 3.02
CA GLU A 262 11.69 12.41 3.01
C GLU A 262 11.38 13.81 2.43
N LYS A 263 12.14 14.83 2.83
CA LYS A 263 11.99 16.20 2.31
C LYS A 263 12.22 16.27 0.81
N LEU A 264 13.27 15.62 0.31
CA LEU A 264 13.60 15.57 -1.11
C LEU A 264 12.49 14.88 -1.92
N ILE A 265 11.93 13.78 -1.41
CA ILE A 265 10.79 13.10 -2.06
C ILE A 265 9.55 14.02 -2.05
N LYS A 266 9.28 14.72 -0.94
CA LYS A 266 8.14 15.65 -0.83
C LYS A 266 8.20 16.81 -1.80
N GLN A 267 9.39 17.33 -2.11
CA GLN A 267 9.54 18.40 -3.11
C GLN A 267 9.00 17.96 -4.48
N LYS A 268 9.18 16.69 -4.84
CA LYS A 268 8.74 16.14 -6.12
C LYS A 268 7.36 15.48 -6.07
N ARG A 269 6.94 15.01 -4.89
CA ARG A 269 5.62 14.40 -4.63
C ARG A 269 5.01 14.96 -3.33
N PRO A 270 4.40 16.16 -3.34
CA PRO A 270 3.99 16.86 -2.12
C PRO A 270 2.95 16.11 -1.26
N TYR A 271 2.17 15.20 -1.87
CA TYR A 271 1.12 14.44 -1.19
C TYR A 271 1.61 13.17 -0.48
N ILE A 272 2.91 12.87 -0.50
CA ILE A 272 3.44 11.69 0.21
C ILE A 272 3.40 11.88 1.73
N ARG A 273 3.02 10.83 2.45
CA ARG A 273 2.99 10.83 3.91
C ARG A 273 3.43 9.49 4.49
N MET A 274 4.37 9.54 5.42
CA MET A 274 4.75 8.42 6.29
C MET A 274 4.06 8.55 7.66
N ASN A 275 3.51 7.46 8.16
CA ASN A 275 2.99 7.35 9.53
C ASN A 275 4.13 7.13 10.55
N SER A 276 3.80 7.05 11.85
CA SER A 276 4.79 6.82 12.92
C SER A 276 5.56 5.51 12.76
N LEU A 277 4.87 4.42 12.41
CA LEU A 277 5.50 3.10 12.23
C LEU A 277 6.61 3.12 11.17
N HIS A 278 6.39 3.79 10.03
CA HIS A 278 7.44 3.94 9.01
C HIS A 278 8.65 4.71 9.54
N ARG A 279 8.42 5.76 10.34
CA ARG A 279 9.50 6.57 10.93
C ARG A 279 10.27 5.77 11.98
N GLU A 280 9.57 5.03 12.83
CA GLU A 280 10.17 4.16 13.85
C GLU A 280 11.08 3.10 13.22
N VAL A 281 10.60 2.42 12.18
CA VAL A 281 11.42 1.44 11.44
C VAL A 281 12.62 2.11 10.75
N LEU A 282 12.45 3.31 10.19
CA LEU A 282 13.57 4.03 9.58
C LEU A 282 14.62 4.46 10.60
N GLU A 283 14.21 4.86 11.81
CA GLU A 283 15.14 5.14 12.91
C GLU A 283 15.87 3.86 13.35
N GLU A 284 15.17 2.73 13.47
CA GLU A 284 15.78 1.43 13.74
C GLU A 284 16.79 1.02 12.66
N TRP A 285 16.40 1.12 11.39
CA TRP A 285 17.24 0.82 10.24
C TRP A 285 18.50 1.72 10.22
N SER A 286 18.34 3.03 10.47
CA SER A 286 19.43 4.00 10.50
C SER A 286 20.47 3.66 11.58
N LYS A 287 20.02 3.27 12.78
CA LYS A 287 20.92 2.87 13.88
C LYS A 287 21.79 1.66 13.52
N HIS A 288 21.20 0.64 12.91
CA HIS A 288 21.92 -0.57 12.48
C HIS A 288 22.91 -0.30 11.33
N ARG A 289 22.66 0.73 10.51
CA ARG A 289 23.60 1.14 9.47
C ARG A 289 24.82 1.86 10.06
N LEU A 290 24.63 2.69 11.08
CA LEU A 290 25.72 3.43 11.73
C LEU A 290 26.71 2.50 12.47
N SER A 291 26.29 1.29 12.85
CA SER A 291 27.17 0.28 13.44
C SER A 291 27.99 -0.52 12.42
N VAL A 292 27.63 -0.46 11.13
CA VAL A 292 28.45 -1.04 10.04
C VAL A 292 29.42 0.05 9.57
N PRO A 293 30.75 -0.12 9.74
CA PRO A 293 31.69 0.90 9.33
C PRO A 293 31.55 1.14 7.82
N LYS A 294 31.32 2.40 7.43
CA LYS A 294 31.50 2.85 6.04
C LYS A 294 32.89 2.35 5.62
N LYS A 295 32.98 1.54 4.57
CA LYS A 295 34.25 1.33 3.87
C LYS A 295 34.73 2.71 3.43
N LYS A 296 35.63 3.32 4.21
CA LYS A 296 36.50 4.39 3.75
C LYS A 296 37.42 3.74 2.73
N GLY A 297 37.33 4.17 1.49
CA GLY A 297 38.15 3.63 0.43
C GLY A 297 38.02 4.42 -0.85
N GLU A 298 38.18 5.74 -0.75
CA GLU A 298 38.78 6.58 -1.80
C GLU A 298 38.94 7.99 -1.23
N MET A 299 40.11 8.28 -0.66
CA MET A 299 40.60 9.64 -0.55
C MET A 299 42.12 9.68 -0.71
N ALA A 300 42.52 10.59 -1.60
CA ALA A 300 43.83 11.20 -1.76
C ALA A 300 44.92 10.41 -2.50
N ARG A 301 45.07 10.75 -3.79
CA ARG A 301 46.24 11.52 -4.24
C ARG A 301 45.84 12.44 -5.38
N SER A 302 45.65 13.72 -5.05
CA SER A 302 45.76 14.81 -6.02
C SER A 302 47.10 15.51 -5.80
N ASP A 303 47.74 15.79 -6.93
CA ASP A 303 48.62 16.90 -7.26
C ASP A 303 50.06 16.94 -6.74
N SER A 304 51.00 16.90 -7.70
CA SER A 304 51.93 18.01 -8.02
C SER A 304 52.89 17.51 -9.13
N SER A 305 52.71 17.96 -10.37
CA SER A 305 53.42 19.09 -11.02
C SER A 305 54.76 18.71 -11.68
N SER A 306 54.81 18.94 -13.00
CA SER A 306 55.96 19.45 -13.76
C SER A 306 57.29 18.66 -13.74
N GLN A 307 57.53 17.92 -14.82
CA GLN A 307 58.59 18.15 -15.82
C GLN A 307 58.39 17.23 -17.03
#